data_AF-A0A2K6EX40-F1
#
_entry.id   AF-A0A2K6EX40-F1
#
_cell.length_a   1.000
_cell.length_b   1.000
_cell.length_c   1.000
_cell.angle_alpha   90.00
_cell.angle_beta   90.00
_cell.angle_gamma   90.00
#
_symmetry.space_group_name_H-M   'P 1'
#
loop_
_entity.id
_entity.type
_entity.pdbx_description
1 polymer ?
#
loop_
_entity_poly.entity_id
_entity_poly.type
_entity_poly.pdbx_seq_one_letter_code
_entity_poly.pdbx_strand_id
1 'polypeptide(L)'
;MPGPAPLRVSRGALGAWLLGSLWVWTLGGLCGLGAAGFPGAPRPCRAPQQWEGRQVLYQQRTGRNSRALLSYDGLNQRVRVLDERKALIPCKR
;
A
#
# COMPACT_ATOMS: atom_id res chain seq x y z
N MET A 1 69.22 9.54 -8.45
CA MET A 1 67.93 9.22 -9.10
C MET A 1 67.04 8.53 -8.07
N PRO A 2 65.88 9.07 -7.69
CA PRO A 2 64.95 8.37 -6.79
C PRO A 2 64.04 7.44 -7.61
N GLY A 3 63.97 6.15 -7.23
CA GLY A 3 63.03 5.19 -7.80
C GLY A 3 61.63 5.31 -7.18
N PRO A 4 60.56 4.88 -7.85
CA PRO A 4 59.20 5.02 -7.36
C PRO A 4 58.86 3.94 -6.32
N ALA A 5 58.30 4.35 -5.18
CA ALA A 5 57.68 3.43 -4.23
C ALA A 5 56.32 2.94 -4.78
N PRO A 6 55.97 1.64 -4.67
CA PRO A 6 54.67 1.18 -5.10
C PRO A 6 53.61 1.57 -4.06
N LEU A 7 52.52 2.15 -4.55
CA LEU A 7 51.32 2.44 -3.78
C LEU A 7 50.78 1.13 -3.19
N ARG A 8 50.94 0.99 -1.87
CA ARG A 8 50.32 -0.08 -1.08
C ARG A 8 48.83 0.22 -0.95
N VAL A 9 48.09 0.04 -2.04
CA VAL A 9 46.62 0.12 -2.03
C VAL A 9 46.10 -0.96 -1.09
N SER A 10 45.35 -0.52 -0.08
CA SER A 10 44.88 -1.30 1.04
C SER A 10 43.89 -2.38 0.58
N ARG A 11 44.40 -3.61 0.51
CA ARG A 11 43.66 -4.86 0.21
C ARG A 11 42.43 -5.09 1.11
N GLY A 12 42.32 -4.37 2.23
CA GLY A 12 41.17 -4.43 3.16
C GLY A 12 39.95 -3.62 2.74
N ALA A 13 40.11 -2.54 1.96
CA ALA A 13 38.99 -1.70 1.54
C ALA A 13 38.10 -2.44 0.51
N LEU A 14 38.71 -3.12 -0.45
CA LEU A 14 37.99 -3.92 -1.46
C LEU A 14 37.19 -5.06 -0.82
N GLY A 15 37.74 -5.72 0.21
CA GLY A 15 37.04 -6.78 0.94
C GLY A 15 35.80 -6.29 1.68
N ALA A 16 35.86 -5.13 2.32
CA ALA A 16 34.73 -4.53 3.02
C ALA A 16 33.61 -4.08 2.06
N TRP A 17 33.96 -3.52 0.90
CA TRP A 17 33.00 -3.13 -0.14
C TRP A 17 32.29 -4.34 -0.77
N LEU A 18 33.03 -5.41 -1.06
CA LEU A 18 32.46 -6.64 -1.61
C LEU A 18 31.50 -7.31 -0.62
N LEU A 19 31.88 -7.40 0.66
CA LEU A 19 31.00 -7.95 1.70
C LEU A 19 29.74 -7.09 1.87
N GLY A 20 29.87 -5.76 1.96
CA GLY A 20 28.71 -4.86 2.07
C GLY A 20 27.74 -5.00 0.90
N SER A 21 28.26 -5.07 -0.33
CA SER A 21 27.43 -5.29 -1.52
C SER A 21 26.74 -6.66 -1.51
N LEU A 22 27.43 -7.72 -1.06
CA LEU A 22 26.86 -9.06 -0.96
C LEU A 22 25.68 -9.10 0.03
N TRP A 23 25.81 -8.42 1.18
CA TRP A 23 24.73 -8.33 2.17
C TRP A 23 23.50 -7.57 1.66
N VAL A 24 23.70 -6.50 0.88
CA VAL A 24 22.60 -5.75 0.25
C VAL A 24 21.86 -6.60 -0.79
N TRP A 25 22.60 -7.39 -1.58
CA TRP A 25 22.02 -8.29 -2.58
C TRP A 25 21.27 -9.48 -1.96
N THR A 26 21.78 -10.07 -0.87
CA THR A 26 21.09 -11.17 -0.19
C THR A 26 19.83 -10.70 0.53
N LEU A 27 19.89 -9.58 1.27
CA LEU A 27 18.71 -9.02 1.96
C LEU A 27 17.67 -8.47 0.97
N GLY A 28 18.11 -7.79 -0.10
CA GLY A 28 17.20 -7.26 -1.12
C GLY A 28 16.59 -8.34 -2.02
N GLY A 29 17.36 -9.39 -2.35
CA GLY A 29 16.90 -10.51 -3.18
C GLY A 29 15.82 -11.35 -2.50
N LEU A 30 15.95 -11.64 -1.20
CA LEU A 30 14.96 -12.45 -0.48
C LEU A 30 13.59 -11.75 -0.33
N CYS A 31 13.52 -10.42 -0.26
CA CYS A 31 12.25 -9.69 -0.22
C CYS A 31 11.53 -9.61 -1.58
N GLY A 32 12.24 -9.75 -2.71
CA GLY A 32 11.67 -9.63 -4.05
C GLY A 32 10.91 -10.86 -4.55
N LEU A 33 11.21 -12.05 -4.02
CA LEU A 33 10.62 -13.32 -4.50
C LEU A 33 9.16 -13.56 -4.04
N GLY A 34 8.62 -12.77 -3.11
CA GLY A 34 7.24 -12.94 -2.61
C GLY A 34 6.13 -12.38 -3.50
N ALA A 35 6.47 -11.67 -4.59
CA ALA A 35 5.51 -10.95 -5.42
C ALA A 35 5.13 -11.66 -6.73
N ALA A 36 5.66 -12.87 -6.98
CA ALA A 36 5.18 -13.70 -8.08
C ALA A 36 3.82 -14.28 -7.72
N GLY A 37 2.75 -13.54 -8.03
CA GLY A 37 1.38 -14.02 -7.90
C GLY A 37 1.23 -15.40 -8.56
N PHE A 38 0.51 -16.31 -7.91
CA PHE A 38 0.27 -17.66 -8.43
C PHE A 38 -0.34 -17.59 -9.84
N PRO A 39 0.21 -18.32 -10.83
CA PRO A 39 -0.44 -18.45 -12.13
C PRO A 39 -1.81 -19.11 -11.92
N GLY A 40 -2.88 -18.34 -12.13
CA GLY A 40 -4.26 -18.75 -11.85
C GLY A 40 -4.94 -18.01 -10.68
N ALA A 41 -4.23 -17.15 -9.95
CA ALA A 41 -4.86 -16.27 -8.97
C ALA A 41 -5.83 -15.29 -9.68
N PRO A 42 -7.07 -15.14 -9.20
CA PRO A 42 -8.01 -14.19 -9.79
C PRO A 42 -7.43 -12.77 -9.69
N ARG A 43 -7.47 -12.03 -10.80
CA ARG A 43 -7.02 -10.63 -10.83
C ARG A 43 -8.13 -9.74 -10.27
N PRO A 44 -7.80 -8.73 -9.45
CA PRO A 44 -8.76 -7.72 -9.02
C PRO A 44 -9.39 -7.03 -10.24
N CYS A 45 -10.71 -6.82 -10.20
CA CYS A 45 -11.40 -6.05 -11.22
C CYS A 45 -11.14 -4.56 -11.05
N ARG A 46 -11.36 -3.79 -12.13
CA ARG A 46 -11.30 -2.33 -12.08
C ARG A 46 -12.64 -1.77 -11.64
N ALA A 47 -12.70 -1.22 -10.43
CA ALA A 47 -13.88 -0.56 -9.91
C ALA A 47 -14.17 0.77 -10.64
N PRO A 48 -15.45 1.18 -10.76
CA PRO A 48 -15.82 2.47 -11.36
C PRO A 48 -15.25 3.63 -10.54
N GLN A 49 -14.71 4.63 -11.23
CA GLN A 49 -14.04 5.76 -10.59
C GLN A 49 -14.99 6.89 -10.18
N GLN A 50 -16.20 6.96 -10.76
CA GLN A 50 -17.17 8.00 -10.46
C GLN A 50 -18.57 7.44 -10.48
N TRP A 51 -19.33 7.65 -9.40
CA TRP A 51 -20.71 7.17 -9.27
C TRP A 51 -21.41 7.86 -8.09
N GLU A 52 -22.74 7.79 -8.11
CA GLU A 52 -23.61 8.29 -7.04
C GLU A 52 -24.50 7.16 -6.53
N GLY A 53 -24.79 7.13 -5.23
CA GLY A 53 -25.56 6.06 -4.61
C GLY A 53 -25.94 6.34 -3.17
N ARG A 54 -26.30 5.27 -2.46
CA ARG A 54 -26.62 5.30 -1.02
C ARG A 54 -25.68 4.38 -0.27
N GLN A 55 -25.34 4.75 0.96
CA GLN A 55 -24.53 3.93 1.85
C GLN A 55 -25.22 3.71 3.19
N VAL A 56 -24.92 2.57 3.80
CA VAL A 56 -25.22 2.28 5.20
C VAL A 56 -23.91 1.95 5.89
N LEU A 57 -23.44 2.83 6.78
CA LEU A 57 -22.20 2.65 7.51
C LEU A 57 -22.52 2.21 8.94
N TYR A 58 -22.04 1.02 9.28
CA TYR A 58 -22.05 0.52 10.64
C TYR A 58 -20.82 1.02 11.40
N GLN A 59 -21.02 1.61 12.57
CA GLN A 59 -19.94 2.03 13.47
C GLN A 59 -19.95 1.19 14.74
N GLN A 60 -18.96 0.30 14.87
CA GLN A 60 -18.84 -0.60 16.02
C GLN A 60 -18.79 0.14 17.36
N ARG A 61 -18.12 1.30 17.42
CA ARG A 61 -18.00 2.10 18.66
C ARG A 61 -19.35 2.57 19.21
N THR A 62 -20.31 2.86 18.33
CA THR A 62 -21.65 3.34 18.72
C THR A 62 -22.71 2.24 18.66
N GLY A 63 -22.40 1.12 18.00
CA GLY A 63 -23.37 0.05 17.71
C GLY A 63 -24.48 0.48 16.77
N ARG A 64 -24.29 1.56 15.99
CA ARG A 64 -25.34 2.17 15.16
C ARG A 64 -25.03 2.09 13.67
N ASN A 65 -26.10 2.01 12.89
CA ASN A 65 -26.09 2.17 11.44
C ASN A 65 -26.44 3.62 11.08
N SER A 66 -25.57 4.27 10.30
CA SER A 66 -25.82 5.57 9.69
C SER A 66 -26.16 5.39 8.21
N ARG A 67 -27.11 6.15 7.69
CA ARG A 67 -27.53 6.10 6.28
C ARG A 67 -27.20 7.44 5.63
N ALA A 68 -26.66 7.42 4.42
CA ALA A 68 -26.30 8.65 3.71
C ALA A 68 -26.39 8.47 2.19
N LEU A 69 -26.64 9.57 1.48
CA LEU A 69 -26.36 9.68 0.05
C LEU A 69 -24.84 9.88 -0.13
N LEU A 70 -24.27 9.18 -1.11
CA LEU A 70 -22.84 9.17 -1.39
C LEU A 70 -22.60 9.57 -2.85
N SER A 71 -21.79 10.62 -3.06
CA SER A 71 -21.19 10.93 -4.35
C SER A 71 -19.69 10.64 -4.25
N TYR A 72 -19.22 9.65 -5.01
CA TYR A 72 -17.82 9.24 -5.05
C TYR A 72 -17.18 9.67 -6.36
N ASP A 73 -16.08 10.40 -6.29
CA ASP A 73 -15.29 10.82 -7.45
C ASP A 73 -13.80 10.59 -7.17
N GLY A 74 -13.33 9.40 -7.56
CA GLY A 74 -11.96 8.96 -7.43
C GLY A 74 -11.00 9.66 -8.39
N LEU A 75 -11.47 10.21 -9.51
CA LEU A 75 -10.63 10.96 -10.45
C LEU A 75 -10.11 12.25 -9.81
N ASN A 76 -10.97 12.92 -9.05
CA ASN A 76 -10.64 14.14 -8.33
C ASN A 76 -10.33 13.91 -6.84
N GLN A 77 -10.21 12.64 -6.41
CA GLN A 77 -9.98 12.26 -5.00
C GLN A 77 -10.95 12.92 -4.01
N ARG A 78 -12.22 13.12 -4.43
CA ARG A 78 -13.24 13.80 -3.63
C ARG A 78 -14.40 12.86 -3.32
N VAL A 79 -14.92 12.99 -2.10
CA VAL A 79 -16.07 12.22 -1.64
C VAL A 79 -17.01 13.16 -0.90
N ARG A 80 -18.30 13.13 -1.26
CA ARG A 80 -19.36 13.84 -0.55
C ARG A 80 -20.31 12.84 0.09
N VAL A 81 -20.51 12.99 1.39
CA VAL A 81 -21.45 12.19 2.19
C VAL A 81 -22.52 13.12 2.72
N LEU A 82 -23.79 12.81 2.43
CA LEU A 82 -24.93 13.58 2.92
C LEU A 82 -25.85 12.67 3.74
N ASP A 83 -25.89 12.86 5.05
CA ASP A 83 -26.66 12.02 5.96
C ASP A 83 -28.16 12.04 5.64
N GLU A 84 -28.74 10.85 5.48
CA GLU A 84 -30.18 10.66 5.37
C GLU A 84 -30.78 10.65 6.78
N ARG A 85 -31.46 11.74 7.15
CA ARG A 85 -32.30 11.78 8.35
C ARG A 85 -33.61 11.04 8.11
N LYS A 86 -33.58 9.71 8.20
CA LYS A 86 -34.81 8.94 8.35
C LYS A 86 -35.20 8.92 9.83
N ALA A 87 -36.42 9.35 10.12
CA ALA A 87 -37.00 9.13 11.44
C ALA A 87 -36.88 7.65 11.77
N LEU A 88 -36.58 7.34 13.04
CA LEU A 88 -36.57 5.97 13.53
C LEU A 88 -37.98 5.42 13.30
N ILE A 89 -38.17 4.58 12.26
CA ILE A 89 -39.42 3.84 12.10
C ILE A 89 -39.32 2.73 13.13
N PRO A 90 -40.09 2.78 14.24
CA PRO A 90 -40.02 1.74 15.24
C PRO A 90 -40.36 0.42 14.56
N CYS A 91 -39.55 -0.61 14.78
CA CYS A 91 -39.93 -1.96 14.39
C CYS A 91 -41.25 -2.27 15.13
N LYS A 92 -42.30 -2.67 14.42
CA LYS A 92 -43.53 -3.18 15.04
C LYS A 92 -43.13 -4.37 15.93
N ARG A 93 -43.52 -4.33 17.20
CA ARG A 93 -43.48 -5.50 18.09
C ARG A 93 -44.56 -6.50 17.69
#